data_AF-A0A1E1MW61-F1
#
_entry.id   AF-A0A1E1MW61-F1
#
_cell.length_a   1.000
_cell.length_b   1.000
_cell.length_c   1.000
_cell.angle_alpha   90.00
_cell.angle_beta   90.00
_cell.angle_gamma   90.00
#
_symmetry.space_group_name_H-M   'P 1'
#
loop_
_entity.id
_entity.type
_entity.pdbx_description
1 polymer ?
#
loop_
_entity_poly.entity_id
_entity_poly.type
_entity_poly.pdbx_seq_one_letter_code
_entity_poly.pdbx_strand_id
1 'polypeptide(L)'
;MAEEYMQLFVKALRDHDLPCDREALKSAFADPETQTAIQAWVDEYLSPETLLTKDEANLYAVLTKSGEAEKIAAQNLLIVQGLNDHEIQTAIEELKRSTAAIEKQSEAMQLQQTALNALVKNEKRASQARAHTEKGQLRKWDVEKGHITIAIEDLSQSLIYQTADLELQSKASEAGVKQTVDSILKSDDKLLLSLQKLSSDLEPGLSDDDAIIERIRELCARLINPDICWEFELTKDRLIKYTVEGIRTKLDRVYLEGLGSAASNGHPDDEETNDLQEELESLYTEILPVAQMSAEQQFLEPALQAIAASDGQGQERTVKAVEYIHDCMIFLVNRIETFLERAEESQSHKMALKAVLEIAKKEVSQPEGLSPVFAPSSPTRPNMQTRQKSSTSQAIPKVGKTRRSSGRFDEDIEPEQQLARNLGITLPAEGIPDHERANFLESMLAERLARLEGHAASLQSTTESSISSHLLDARLTLGLLHDSLLSDSSYHKVRLLDPKLEADVSLFEQDVSRLQDDLEKVDLHSLSARNVHREQLIERWSR
;
A
#
# COMPACT_ATOMS: atom_id res chain seq x y z
N MET A 1 -29.79 20.46 92.03
CA MET A 1 -28.77 21.49 92.31
C MET A 1 -28.17 21.33 93.70
N ALA A 2 -28.77 21.82 94.79
CA ALA A 2 -28.13 21.76 96.13
C ALA A 2 -27.82 20.35 96.66
N GLU A 3 -28.71 19.38 96.43
CA GLU A 3 -28.47 17.98 96.81
C GLU A 3 -27.39 17.30 95.97
N GLU A 4 -27.20 17.71 94.71
CA GLU A 4 -26.16 17.16 93.84
C GLU A 4 -24.77 17.63 94.28
N TYR A 5 -24.63 18.91 94.64
CA TYR A 5 -23.40 19.46 95.22
C TYR A 5 -23.06 18.84 96.57
N MET A 6 -24.06 18.63 97.43
CA MET A 6 -23.87 17.93 98.70
C MET A 6 -23.43 16.46 98.47
N GLN A 7 -23.98 15.78 97.47
CA GLN A 7 -23.56 14.41 97.13
C GLN A 7 -22.15 14.37 96.54
N LEU A 8 -21.76 15.36 95.73
CA LEU A 8 -20.43 15.47 95.15
C LEU A 8 -19.37 15.76 96.23
N PHE A 9 -19.66 16.67 97.15
CA PHE A 9 -18.82 16.98 98.32
C PHE A 9 -18.64 15.74 99.23
N VAL A 10 -19.71 15.02 99.53
CA VAL A 10 -19.64 13.80 100.37
C VAL A 10 -18.91 12.65 99.66
N LYS A 11 -19.03 12.54 98.33
CA LYS A 11 -18.26 11.55 97.54
C LYS A 11 -16.78 11.87 97.57
N ALA A 12 -16.39 13.10 97.27
CA ALA A 12 -14.98 13.51 97.31
C ALA A 12 -14.36 13.32 98.71
N LEU A 13 -15.06 13.66 99.79
CA LEU A 13 -14.55 13.46 101.14
C LEU A 13 -14.39 11.98 101.52
N ARG A 14 -15.26 11.11 101.00
CA ARG A 14 -15.13 9.66 101.15
C ARG A 14 -13.98 9.11 100.31
N ASP A 15 -13.81 9.63 99.11
CA ASP A 15 -12.75 9.24 98.18
C ASP A 15 -11.35 9.73 98.64
N HIS A 16 -11.27 10.58 99.67
CA HIS A 16 -10.01 11.03 100.29
C HIS A 16 -9.87 10.66 101.78
N ASP A 17 -10.72 9.75 102.29
CA ASP A 17 -10.68 9.21 103.66
C ASP A 17 -10.72 10.29 104.77
N LEU A 18 -11.44 11.40 104.54
CA LEU A 18 -11.64 12.48 105.53
C LEU A 18 -12.87 12.20 106.42
N PRO A 19 -12.78 12.30 107.76
CA PRO A 19 -13.89 12.01 108.66
C PRO A 19 -15.00 13.07 108.51
N CYS A 20 -16.23 12.63 108.22
CA CYS A 20 -17.35 13.52 107.93
C CYS A 20 -18.55 13.29 108.84
N ASP A 21 -19.03 14.35 109.48
CA ASP A 21 -20.27 14.35 110.25
C ASP A 21 -21.44 14.80 109.36
N ARG A 22 -22.21 13.84 108.86
CA ARG A 22 -23.23 14.05 107.82
C ARG A 22 -24.40 14.91 108.32
N GLU A 23 -24.62 14.98 109.62
CA GLU A 23 -25.68 15.79 110.22
C GLU A 23 -25.29 17.27 110.30
N ALA A 24 -24.03 17.57 110.64
CA ALA A 24 -23.48 18.92 110.64
C ALA A 24 -23.47 19.54 109.22
N LEU A 25 -23.16 18.73 108.21
CA LEU A 25 -23.22 19.17 106.81
C LEU A 25 -24.66 19.46 106.36
N LYS A 26 -25.63 18.63 106.74
CA LYS A 26 -27.05 18.88 106.43
C LYS A 26 -27.57 20.16 107.09
N SER A 27 -27.15 20.45 108.33
CA SER A 27 -27.50 21.72 108.97
C SER A 27 -26.82 22.92 108.30
N ALA A 28 -25.58 22.79 107.85
CA ALA A 28 -24.84 23.86 107.17
C ALA A 28 -25.35 24.14 105.74
N PHE A 29 -25.94 23.16 105.06
CA PHE A 29 -26.61 23.33 103.76
C PHE A 29 -28.07 23.81 103.88
N ALA A 30 -28.65 23.84 105.09
CA ALA A 30 -30.03 24.29 105.32
C ALA A 30 -30.15 25.82 105.51
N ASP A 31 -29.04 26.49 105.83
CA ASP A 31 -28.97 27.95 105.94
C ASP A 31 -28.58 28.54 104.55
N PRO A 32 -29.40 29.46 103.97
CA PRO A 32 -29.26 29.88 102.57
C PRO A 32 -27.96 30.66 102.26
N GLU A 33 -27.42 31.41 103.24
CA GLU A 33 -26.16 32.15 103.05
C GLU A 33 -24.95 31.20 103.04
N THR A 34 -24.93 30.22 103.96
CA THR A 34 -23.87 29.20 103.98
C THR A 34 -24.00 28.24 102.82
N GLN A 35 -25.20 27.92 102.36
CA GLN A 35 -25.44 27.06 101.20
C GLN A 35 -24.82 27.63 99.92
N THR A 36 -24.97 28.93 99.66
CA THR A 36 -24.40 29.58 98.48
C THR A 36 -22.88 29.69 98.57
N ALA A 37 -22.34 29.99 99.76
CA ALA A 37 -20.90 29.99 100.01
C ALA A 37 -20.27 28.60 99.85
N ILE A 38 -20.92 27.55 100.35
CA ILE A 38 -20.45 26.16 100.23
C ILE A 38 -20.56 25.70 98.77
N GLN A 39 -21.62 26.05 98.04
CA GLN A 39 -21.72 25.73 96.61
C GLN A 39 -20.61 26.42 95.81
N ALA A 40 -20.38 27.72 96.05
CA ALA A 40 -19.28 28.45 95.41
C ALA A 40 -17.92 27.83 95.74
N TRP A 41 -17.71 27.38 96.97
CA TRP A 41 -16.49 26.68 97.38
C TRP A 41 -16.38 25.28 96.74
N VAL A 42 -17.47 24.53 96.62
CA VAL A 42 -17.47 23.22 95.94
C VAL A 42 -17.17 23.39 94.46
N ASP A 43 -17.79 24.36 93.78
CA ASP A 43 -17.50 24.66 92.38
C ASP A 43 -16.05 25.16 92.18
N GLU A 44 -15.52 25.98 93.09
CA GLU A 44 -14.18 26.54 92.96
C GLU A 44 -13.09 25.48 93.23
N TYR A 45 -13.23 24.62 94.25
CA TYR A 45 -12.16 23.75 94.73
C TYR A 45 -12.33 22.25 94.42
N LEU A 46 -13.54 21.76 94.15
CA LEU A 46 -13.83 20.32 93.92
C LEU A 46 -14.16 20.03 92.45
N SER A 47 -13.26 20.43 91.56
CA SER A 47 -13.30 20.05 90.15
C SER A 47 -12.42 18.83 89.87
N PRO A 48 -12.75 18.01 88.85
CA PRO A 48 -11.92 16.86 88.48
C PRO A 48 -10.48 17.23 88.12
N GLU A 49 -10.25 18.45 87.64
CA GLU A 49 -8.91 18.99 87.32
C GLU A 49 -8.14 19.47 88.58
N THR A 50 -8.82 19.72 89.70
CA THR A 50 -8.20 20.22 90.95
C THR A 50 -8.05 19.14 92.02
N LEU A 51 -8.68 17.98 91.83
CA LEU A 51 -8.66 16.86 92.77
C LEU A 51 -7.67 15.79 92.31
N LEU A 52 -6.61 15.64 93.11
CA LEU A 52 -5.58 14.63 92.90
C LEU A 52 -6.13 13.27 93.36
N THR A 53 -6.16 12.27 92.49
CA THR A 53 -6.62 10.91 92.84
C THR A 53 -5.73 10.26 93.92
N LYS A 54 -6.21 9.23 94.61
CA LYS A 54 -5.43 8.54 95.68
C LYS A 54 -4.05 8.09 95.20
N ASP A 55 -3.96 7.60 93.97
CA ASP A 55 -2.71 7.12 93.39
C ASP A 55 -1.78 8.28 93.03
N GLU A 56 -2.30 9.37 92.47
CA GLU A 56 -1.53 10.57 92.17
C GLU A 56 -1.04 11.28 93.45
N ALA A 57 -1.85 11.30 94.51
CA ALA A 57 -1.46 11.85 95.82
C ALA A 57 -0.35 11.01 96.47
N ASN A 58 -0.44 9.68 96.38
CA ASN A 58 0.62 8.78 96.81
C ASN A 58 1.90 8.97 95.98
N LEU A 59 1.77 9.13 94.66
CA LEU A 59 2.88 9.39 93.75
C LEU A 59 3.56 10.74 94.05
N TYR A 60 2.78 11.80 94.26
CA TYR A 60 3.29 13.11 94.66
C TYR A 60 4.00 13.04 96.03
N ALA A 61 3.44 12.30 96.99
CA ALA A 61 4.08 12.07 98.30
C ALA A 61 5.39 11.26 98.18
N VAL A 62 5.52 10.39 97.20
CA VAL A 62 6.77 9.66 96.90
C VAL A 62 7.78 10.58 96.20
N LEU A 63 7.34 11.37 95.22
CA LEU A 63 8.18 12.30 94.45
C LEU A 63 8.69 13.49 95.29
N THR A 64 7.91 13.94 96.27
CA THR A 64 8.35 14.94 97.25
C THR A 64 9.38 14.37 98.21
N LYS A 65 9.23 13.11 98.65
CA LYS A 65 10.23 12.40 99.46
C LYS A 65 11.53 12.11 98.71
N SER A 66 11.47 11.89 97.39
CA SER A 66 12.66 11.68 96.54
C SER A 66 13.34 12.98 96.11
N GLY A 67 12.73 14.15 96.35
CA GLY A 67 13.24 15.45 95.89
C GLY A 67 13.16 15.66 94.38
N GLU A 68 12.41 14.81 93.67
CA GLU A 68 12.20 14.89 92.22
C GLU A 68 11.06 15.84 91.86
N ALA A 69 10.09 16.02 92.76
CA ALA A 69 9.00 16.99 92.58
C ALA A 69 9.52 18.42 92.34
N GLU A 70 10.54 18.86 93.11
CA GLU A 70 11.16 20.18 92.94
C GLU A 70 11.96 20.29 91.63
N LYS A 71 12.56 19.19 91.17
CA LYS A 71 13.29 19.15 89.88
C LYS A 71 12.36 19.19 88.68
N ILE A 72 11.15 18.64 88.80
CA ILE A 72 10.12 18.65 87.77
C ILE A 72 9.43 20.03 87.75
N ALA A 73 9.16 20.62 88.92
CA ALA A 73 8.64 21.98 89.02
C ALA A 73 9.61 23.05 88.48
N ALA A 74 10.93 22.80 88.56
CA ALA A 74 11.95 23.67 87.96
C ALA A 74 12.12 23.49 86.44
N GLN A 75 11.50 22.47 85.84
CA GLN A 75 11.52 22.25 84.39
C GLN A 75 10.35 22.99 83.73
N ASN A 76 10.55 23.47 82.50
CA ASN A 76 9.49 24.06 81.70
C ASN A 76 8.50 22.98 81.28
N LEU A 77 7.42 22.80 82.06
CA LEU A 77 6.34 21.87 81.80
C LEU A 77 5.47 22.27 80.59
N LEU A 78 5.73 23.42 79.97
CA LEU A 78 5.08 23.94 78.75
C LEU A 78 5.13 22.96 77.55
N ILE A 79 6.02 21.98 77.58
CA ILE A 79 6.17 20.96 76.51
C ILE A 79 5.40 19.68 76.87
N VAL A 80 5.07 19.46 78.14
CA VAL A 80 4.41 18.25 78.62
C VAL A 80 2.93 18.57 78.82
N GLN A 81 2.16 18.39 77.75
CA GLN A 81 0.71 18.43 77.80
C GLN A 81 0.22 17.38 78.82
N GLY A 82 -0.65 17.80 79.75
CA GLY A 82 -1.40 16.86 80.58
C GLY A 82 -2.31 16.02 79.70
N LEU A 83 -1.97 14.76 79.50
CA LEU A 83 -2.82 13.82 78.76
C LEU A 83 -4.03 13.49 79.63
N ASN A 84 -5.21 13.93 79.18
CA ASN A 84 -6.46 13.56 79.84
C ASN A 84 -6.80 12.10 79.48
N ASP A 85 -7.30 11.30 80.43
CA ASP A 85 -7.73 9.92 80.21
C ASP A 85 -8.75 9.81 79.06
N HIS A 86 -9.56 10.85 78.85
CA HIS A 86 -10.48 10.91 77.72
C HIS A 86 -9.76 11.01 76.36
N GLU A 87 -8.68 11.79 76.28
CA GLU A 87 -7.86 11.94 75.06
C GLU A 87 -7.11 10.64 74.73
N ILE A 88 -6.66 9.91 75.76
CA ILE A 88 -6.05 8.59 75.59
C ILE A 88 -7.08 7.61 75.02
N GLN A 89 -8.30 7.63 75.56
CA GLN A 89 -9.38 6.75 75.08
C GLN A 89 -9.79 7.08 73.64
N THR A 90 -9.90 8.36 73.26
CA THR A 90 -10.21 8.75 71.88
C THR A 90 -9.07 8.38 70.93
N ALA A 91 -7.81 8.58 71.32
CA ALA A 91 -6.65 8.15 70.53
C ALA A 91 -6.60 6.63 70.33
N ILE A 92 -6.97 5.83 71.34
CA ILE A 92 -7.08 4.38 71.21
C ILE A 92 -8.19 3.99 70.23
N GLU A 93 -9.34 4.64 70.28
CA GLU A 93 -10.45 4.38 69.35
C GLU A 93 -10.10 4.79 67.92
N GLU A 94 -9.42 5.92 67.73
CA GLU A 94 -8.91 6.36 66.43
C GLU A 94 -7.85 5.39 65.88
N LEU A 95 -6.93 4.93 66.73
CA LEU A 95 -5.93 3.94 66.35
C LEU A 95 -6.56 2.61 65.97
N LYS A 96 -7.61 2.16 66.68
CA LYS A 96 -8.38 0.96 66.30
C LYS A 96 -9.10 1.13 64.97
N ARG A 97 -9.73 2.30 64.72
CA ARG A 97 -10.34 2.60 63.41
C ARG A 97 -9.30 2.60 62.30
N SER A 98 -8.13 3.20 62.55
CA SER A 98 -7.02 3.23 61.59
C SER A 98 -6.49 1.84 61.30
N THR A 99 -6.30 1.01 62.33
CA THR A 99 -5.84 -0.38 62.19
C THR A 99 -6.82 -1.20 61.35
N ALA A 100 -8.12 -1.11 61.64
CA ALA A 100 -9.15 -1.78 60.84
C ALA A 100 -9.19 -1.30 59.39
N ALA A 101 -8.96 -0.01 59.15
CA ALA A 101 -8.87 0.54 57.79
C ALA A 101 -7.64 0.02 57.04
N ILE A 102 -6.47 -0.07 57.71
CA ILE A 102 -5.23 -0.62 57.16
C ILE A 102 -5.39 -2.11 56.86
N GLU A 103 -6.01 -2.89 57.75
CA GLU A 103 -6.30 -4.31 57.50
C GLU A 103 -7.17 -4.50 56.26
N LYS A 104 -8.26 -3.72 56.14
CA LYS A 104 -9.12 -3.74 54.96
C LYS A 104 -8.37 -3.35 53.68
N GLN A 105 -7.47 -2.37 53.76
CA GLN A 105 -6.63 -1.99 52.62
C GLN A 105 -5.63 -3.10 52.27
N SER A 106 -5.03 -3.76 53.25
CA SER A 106 -4.12 -4.89 53.06
C SER A 106 -4.82 -6.06 52.38
N GLU A 107 -6.03 -6.42 52.84
CA GLU A 107 -6.87 -7.44 52.21
C GLU A 107 -7.20 -7.06 50.76
N ALA A 108 -7.61 -5.82 50.51
CA ALA A 108 -7.88 -5.33 49.16
C ALA A 108 -6.64 -5.41 48.26
N MET A 109 -5.46 -5.04 48.76
CA MET A 109 -4.20 -5.17 48.01
C MET A 109 -3.83 -6.63 47.75
N GLN A 110 -4.06 -7.54 48.69
CA GLN A 110 -3.85 -8.98 48.47
C GLN A 110 -4.79 -9.52 47.38
N LEU A 111 -6.06 -9.10 47.38
CA LEU A 111 -7.00 -9.43 46.31
C LEU A 111 -6.57 -8.86 44.95
N GLN A 112 -6.10 -7.62 44.92
CA GLN A 112 -5.54 -7.02 43.69
C GLN A 112 -4.29 -7.77 43.21
N GLN A 113 -3.38 -8.12 44.12
CA GLN A 113 -2.17 -8.87 43.80
C GLN A 113 -2.50 -10.26 43.23
N THR A 114 -3.46 -10.97 43.82
CA THR A 114 -3.90 -12.29 43.32
C THR A 114 -4.58 -12.19 41.96
N ALA A 115 -5.42 -11.17 41.74
CA ALA A 115 -6.05 -10.89 40.44
C ALA A 115 -5.01 -10.55 39.36
N LEU A 116 -4.03 -9.68 39.66
CA LEU A 116 -2.95 -9.35 38.74
C LEU A 116 -2.09 -10.58 38.41
N ASN A 117 -1.75 -11.39 39.41
CA ASN A 117 -1.03 -12.65 39.19
C ASN A 117 -1.81 -13.63 38.31
N ALA A 118 -3.15 -13.67 38.44
CA ALA A 118 -4.01 -14.48 37.57
C ALA A 118 -4.01 -13.93 36.13
N LEU A 119 -4.08 -12.62 35.95
CA LEU A 119 -4.04 -11.97 34.64
C LEU A 119 -2.71 -12.22 33.93
N VAL A 120 -1.57 -12.05 34.61
CA VAL A 120 -0.23 -12.33 34.06
C VAL A 120 -0.11 -13.80 33.65
N LYS A 121 -0.64 -14.74 34.46
CA LYS A 121 -0.66 -16.16 34.09
C LYS A 121 -1.54 -16.42 32.86
N ASN A 122 -2.69 -15.76 32.76
CA ASN A 122 -3.58 -15.90 31.62
C ASN A 122 -2.94 -15.33 30.34
N GLU A 123 -2.31 -14.15 30.42
CA GLU A 123 -1.60 -13.54 29.31
C GLU A 123 -0.46 -14.42 28.81
N LYS A 124 0.34 -15.01 29.72
CA LYS A 124 1.38 -15.99 29.34
C LYS A 124 0.81 -17.22 28.64
N ARG A 125 -0.34 -17.73 29.06
CA ARG A 125 -1.03 -18.86 28.37
C ARG A 125 -1.56 -18.43 27.00
N ALA A 126 -2.15 -17.24 26.90
CA ALA A 126 -2.67 -16.71 25.65
C ALA A 126 -1.54 -16.45 24.64
N SER A 127 -0.41 -15.90 25.07
CA SER A 127 0.75 -15.68 24.21
C SER A 127 1.37 -16.99 23.74
N GLN A 128 1.48 -18.00 24.62
CA GLN A 128 1.91 -19.35 24.24
C GLN A 128 0.96 -20.01 23.25
N ALA A 129 -0.35 -19.88 23.44
CA ALA A 129 -1.36 -20.40 22.52
C ALA A 129 -1.25 -19.73 21.14
N ARG A 130 -1.12 -18.39 21.11
CA ARG A 130 -0.90 -17.63 19.87
C ARG A 130 0.37 -18.06 19.16
N ALA A 131 1.50 -18.14 19.87
CA ALA A 131 2.77 -18.58 19.30
C ALA A 131 2.70 -20.02 18.76
N HIS A 132 1.96 -20.92 19.41
CA HIS A 132 1.74 -22.27 18.91
C HIS A 132 0.88 -22.27 17.63
N THR A 133 -0.20 -21.48 17.60
CA THR A 133 -1.03 -21.35 16.39
C THR A 133 -0.26 -20.75 15.23
N GLU A 134 0.55 -19.71 15.47
CA GLU A 134 1.38 -19.05 14.47
C GLU A 134 2.43 -20.01 13.90
N LYS A 135 3.15 -20.74 14.76
CA LYS A 135 4.07 -21.80 14.30
C LYS A 135 3.36 -22.88 13.48
N GLY A 136 2.11 -23.21 13.83
CA GLY A 136 1.28 -24.13 13.06
C GLY A 136 0.94 -23.58 11.67
N GLN A 137 0.60 -22.29 11.57
CA GLN A 137 0.31 -21.63 10.29
C GLN A 137 1.56 -21.50 9.42
N LEU A 138 2.70 -21.09 10.00
CA LEU A 138 3.97 -21.00 9.29
C LEU A 138 4.36 -22.34 8.66
N ARG A 139 4.23 -23.45 9.42
CA ARG A 139 4.47 -24.79 8.88
C ARG A 139 3.53 -25.15 7.73
N LYS A 140 2.25 -24.77 7.81
CA LYS A 140 1.30 -25.00 6.71
C LYS A 140 1.69 -24.21 5.46
N TRP A 141 2.03 -22.94 5.63
CA TRP A 141 2.49 -22.10 4.52
C TRP A 141 3.80 -22.59 3.92
N ASP A 142 4.75 -23.07 4.72
CA ASP A 142 6.00 -23.66 4.23
C ASP A 142 5.71 -24.92 3.39
N VAL A 143 4.79 -25.77 3.85
CA VAL A 143 4.36 -26.96 3.12
C VAL A 143 3.64 -26.58 1.83
N GLU A 144 2.68 -25.66 1.87
CA GLU A 144 1.95 -25.17 0.69
C GLU A 144 2.88 -24.51 -0.33
N LYS A 145 3.82 -23.68 0.14
CA LYS A 145 4.87 -23.08 -0.69
C LYS A 145 5.70 -24.17 -1.36
N GLY A 146 6.12 -25.19 -0.61
CA GLY A 146 6.83 -26.34 -1.16
C GLY A 146 6.03 -27.08 -2.24
N HIS A 147 4.73 -27.31 -2.02
CA HIS A 147 3.85 -27.94 -3.01
C HIS A 147 3.70 -27.08 -4.28
N ILE A 148 3.55 -25.76 -4.12
CA ILE A 148 3.45 -24.83 -5.25
C ILE A 148 4.77 -24.81 -6.04
N THR A 149 5.92 -24.77 -5.37
CA THR A 149 7.23 -24.82 -6.03
C THR A 149 7.41 -26.11 -6.83
N ILE A 150 7.04 -27.27 -6.26
CA ILE A 150 7.09 -28.55 -6.98
C ILE A 150 6.14 -28.52 -8.19
N ALA A 151 4.91 -28.01 -8.03
CA ALA A 151 3.97 -27.91 -9.14
C ALA A 151 4.44 -26.96 -10.25
N ILE A 152 5.11 -25.85 -9.90
CA ILE A 152 5.73 -24.94 -10.87
C ILE A 152 6.87 -25.66 -11.59
N GLU A 153 7.73 -26.39 -10.88
CA GLU A 153 8.83 -27.15 -11.47
C GLU A 153 8.28 -28.21 -12.44
N ASP A 154 7.29 -29.00 -12.03
CA ASP A 154 6.63 -30.02 -12.87
C ASP A 154 6.00 -29.40 -14.13
N LEU A 155 5.27 -28.28 -13.99
CA LEU A 155 4.66 -27.58 -15.12
C LEU A 155 5.71 -26.96 -16.05
N SER A 156 6.79 -26.38 -15.49
CA SER A 156 7.90 -25.83 -16.26
C SER A 156 8.61 -26.92 -17.05
N GLN A 157 8.83 -28.09 -16.44
CA GLN A 157 9.45 -29.23 -17.08
C GLN A 157 8.56 -29.81 -18.18
N SER A 158 7.26 -29.94 -17.92
CA SER A 158 6.26 -30.32 -18.92
C SER A 158 6.26 -29.35 -20.11
N LEU A 159 6.29 -28.05 -19.84
CA LEU A 159 6.35 -27.03 -20.89
C LEU A 159 7.66 -27.12 -21.67
N ILE A 160 8.82 -27.33 -21.02
CA ILE A 160 10.10 -27.58 -21.70
C ILE A 160 9.99 -28.79 -22.65
N TYR A 161 9.43 -29.91 -22.18
CA TYR A 161 9.25 -31.10 -23.02
C TYR A 161 8.34 -30.82 -24.22
N GLN A 162 7.20 -30.15 -24.01
CA GLN A 162 6.29 -29.77 -25.10
C GLN A 162 6.95 -28.80 -26.09
N THR A 163 7.74 -27.86 -25.59
CA THR A 163 8.47 -26.88 -26.42
C THR A 163 9.51 -27.60 -27.29
N ALA A 164 10.23 -28.57 -26.73
CA ALA A 164 11.22 -29.37 -27.46
C ALA A 164 10.55 -30.30 -28.51
N ASP A 165 9.43 -30.92 -28.17
CA ASP A 165 8.66 -31.77 -29.10
C ASP A 165 8.10 -30.95 -30.28
N LEU A 166 7.47 -29.80 -30.01
CA LEU A 166 6.97 -28.89 -31.04
C LEU A 166 8.11 -28.34 -31.93
N GLU A 167 9.29 -28.07 -31.36
CA GLU A 167 10.46 -27.67 -32.14
C GLU A 167 10.95 -28.80 -33.07
N LEU A 168 10.94 -30.06 -32.59
CA LEU A 168 11.29 -31.21 -33.41
C LEU A 168 10.28 -31.45 -34.53
N GLN A 169 8.99 -31.40 -34.21
CA GLN A 169 7.90 -31.54 -35.19
C GLN A 169 7.96 -30.42 -36.25
N SER A 170 8.26 -29.18 -35.85
CA SER A 170 8.44 -28.06 -36.78
C SER A 170 9.63 -28.27 -37.74
N LYS A 171 10.75 -28.84 -37.28
CA LYS A 171 11.90 -29.16 -38.14
C LYS A 171 11.56 -30.29 -39.12
N ALA A 172 10.84 -31.31 -38.64
CA ALA A 172 10.40 -32.42 -39.48
C ALA A 172 9.40 -31.97 -40.55
N SER A 173 8.43 -31.12 -40.19
CA SER A 173 7.47 -30.56 -41.16
C SER A 173 8.16 -29.67 -42.19
N GLU A 174 9.16 -28.87 -41.79
CA GLU A 174 9.96 -28.06 -42.72
C GLU A 174 10.73 -28.91 -43.73
N ALA A 175 11.32 -30.02 -43.30
CA ALA A 175 11.98 -30.97 -44.19
C ALA A 175 11.00 -31.62 -45.16
N GLY A 176 9.80 -32.00 -44.68
CA GLY A 176 8.73 -32.54 -45.51
C GLY A 176 8.26 -31.57 -46.58
N VAL A 177 8.02 -30.29 -46.23
CA VAL A 177 7.64 -29.25 -47.20
C VAL A 177 8.73 -29.07 -48.25
N LYS A 178 10.00 -28.96 -47.87
CA LYS A 178 11.12 -28.86 -48.83
C LYS A 178 11.17 -30.05 -49.79
N GLN A 179 11.01 -31.27 -49.29
CA GLN A 179 10.97 -32.46 -50.13
C GLN A 179 9.79 -32.44 -51.12
N THR A 180 8.61 -31.97 -50.69
CA THR A 180 7.47 -31.83 -51.60
C THR A 180 7.70 -30.77 -52.67
N VAL A 181 8.30 -29.62 -52.33
CA VAL A 181 8.71 -28.57 -53.29
C VAL A 181 9.65 -29.17 -54.33
N ASP A 182 10.71 -29.82 -53.90
CA ASP A 182 11.71 -30.41 -54.78
C ASP A 182 11.10 -31.47 -55.70
N SER A 183 10.15 -32.25 -55.20
CA SER A 183 9.44 -33.25 -56.01
C SER A 183 8.51 -32.63 -57.05
N ILE A 184 7.80 -31.56 -56.69
CA ILE A 184 6.91 -30.84 -57.60
C ILE A 184 7.74 -30.19 -58.71
N LEU A 185 8.78 -29.41 -58.36
CA LEU A 185 9.65 -28.76 -59.34
C LEU A 185 10.34 -29.77 -60.28
N LYS A 186 10.84 -30.90 -59.76
CA LYS A 186 11.39 -31.96 -60.62
C LYS A 186 10.36 -32.56 -61.57
N SER A 187 9.08 -32.59 -61.18
CA SER A 187 8.00 -33.06 -62.04
C SER A 187 7.61 -32.00 -63.08
N ASP A 188 7.61 -30.72 -62.71
CA ASP A 188 7.44 -29.57 -63.63
C ASP A 188 8.55 -29.56 -64.67
N ASP A 189 9.82 -29.68 -64.26
CA ASP A 189 10.99 -29.71 -65.15
C ASP A 189 10.91 -30.84 -66.17
N LYS A 190 10.47 -32.03 -65.76
CA LYS A 190 10.25 -33.16 -66.68
C LYS A 190 9.16 -32.85 -67.71
N LEU A 191 8.09 -32.18 -67.28
CA LEU A 191 7.01 -31.77 -68.17
C LEU A 191 7.51 -30.70 -69.14
N LEU A 192 8.20 -29.67 -68.65
CA LEU A 192 8.80 -28.61 -69.48
C LEU A 192 9.80 -29.17 -70.49
N LEU A 193 10.63 -30.13 -70.11
CA LEU A 193 11.52 -30.84 -71.05
C LEU A 193 10.73 -31.60 -72.12
N SER A 194 9.58 -32.18 -71.78
CA SER A 194 8.71 -32.84 -72.77
C SER A 194 8.03 -31.84 -73.71
N LEU A 195 7.63 -30.66 -73.20
CA LEU A 195 7.09 -29.57 -74.02
C LEU A 195 8.16 -28.97 -74.92
N GLN A 196 9.41 -28.83 -74.45
CA GLN A 196 10.52 -28.35 -75.26
C GLN A 196 10.80 -29.30 -76.43
N LYS A 197 10.76 -30.61 -76.20
CA LYS A 197 10.88 -31.61 -77.27
C LYS A 197 9.73 -31.53 -78.25
N LEU A 198 8.50 -31.41 -77.75
CA LEU A 198 7.33 -31.24 -78.61
C LEU A 198 7.43 -29.94 -79.42
N SER A 199 7.94 -28.86 -78.82
CA SER A 199 8.18 -27.58 -79.50
C SER A 199 9.28 -27.66 -80.55
N SER A 200 10.36 -28.43 -80.33
CA SER A 200 11.39 -28.65 -81.36
C SER A 200 10.86 -29.52 -82.50
N ASP A 201 9.91 -30.41 -82.22
CA ASP A 201 9.23 -31.21 -83.25
C ASP A 201 8.17 -30.39 -84.02
N LEU A 202 7.72 -29.28 -83.44
CA LEU A 202 6.74 -28.35 -84.00
C LEU A 202 7.36 -27.20 -84.80
N GLU A 203 8.67 -26.97 -84.67
CA GLU A 203 9.35 -25.93 -85.41
C GLU A 203 9.16 -26.22 -86.91
N PRO A 204 8.41 -25.37 -87.63
CA PRO A 204 8.01 -25.67 -88.99
C PRO A 204 9.25 -25.79 -89.85
N GLY A 205 9.34 -26.90 -90.57
CA GLY A 205 10.36 -27.15 -91.58
C GLY A 205 10.29 -26.12 -92.71
N LEU A 206 10.81 -24.92 -92.46
CA LEU A 206 11.08 -23.85 -93.43
C LEU A 206 12.17 -24.23 -94.45
N SER A 207 12.50 -25.52 -94.61
CA SER A 207 13.67 -25.91 -95.39
C SER A 207 13.39 -26.89 -96.52
N ASP A 208 12.31 -27.69 -96.49
CA ASP A 208 12.10 -28.70 -97.53
C ASP A 208 10.81 -28.43 -98.31
N ASP A 209 9.67 -28.18 -97.65
CA ASP A 209 8.41 -27.96 -98.36
C ASP A 209 8.38 -26.62 -99.13
N ASP A 210 8.88 -25.52 -98.56
CA ASP A 210 9.00 -24.24 -99.27
C ASP A 210 10.03 -24.31 -100.42
N ALA A 211 11.13 -25.05 -100.23
CA ALA A 211 12.12 -25.29 -101.28
C ALA A 211 11.55 -26.17 -102.39
N ILE A 212 10.70 -27.16 -102.06
CA ILE A 212 9.98 -28.00 -103.02
C ILE A 212 8.89 -27.20 -103.73
N ILE A 213 8.19 -26.29 -103.04
CA ILE A 213 7.19 -25.39 -103.63
C ILE A 213 7.85 -24.40 -104.57
N GLU A 214 8.97 -23.78 -104.18
CA GLU A 214 9.77 -22.94 -105.08
C GLU A 214 10.32 -23.75 -106.25
N ARG A 215 10.78 -25.00 -106.03
CA ARG A 215 11.26 -25.88 -107.10
C ARG A 215 10.15 -26.25 -108.08
N ILE A 216 8.96 -26.59 -107.60
CA ILE A 216 7.81 -26.94 -108.43
C ILE A 216 7.31 -25.69 -109.17
N ARG A 217 7.23 -24.53 -108.51
CA ARG A 217 6.88 -23.25 -109.14
C ARG A 217 7.93 -22.80 -110.14
N GLU A 218 9.22 -23.00 -109.87
CA GLU A 218 10.34 -22.71 -110.77
C GLU A 218 10.32 -23.65 -111.98
N LEU A 219 10.09 -24.96 -111.79
CA LEU A 219 9.94 -25.94 -112.87
C LEU A 219 8.71 -25.64 -113.74
N CYS A 220 7.60 -25.19 -113.15
CA CYS A 220 6.39 -24.80 -113.89
C CYS A 220 6.54 -23.43 -114.56
N ALA A 221 7.17 -22.45 -113.93
CA ALA A 221 7.45 -21.13 -114.53
C ALA A 221 8.49 -21.21 -115.66
N ARG A 222 9.48 -22.10 -115.54
CA ARG A 222 10.44 -22.45 -116.60
C ARG A 222 9.78 -23.22 -117.75
N LEU A 223 8.64 -23.87 -117.50
CA LEU A 223 7.80 -24.49 -118.53
C LEU A 223 6.99 -23.46 -119.33
N ILE A 224 6.73 -22.26 -118.80
CA ILE A 224 5.77 -21.28 -119.36
C ILE A 224 6.45 -20.07 -120.07
N ASN A 225 7.72 -19.75 -119.78
CA ASN A 225 8.41 -18.60 -120.41
C ASN A 225 9.22 -19.01 -121.67
N PRO A 226 9.06 -18.33 -122.83
CA PRO A 226 9.57 -18.81 -124.12
C PRO A 226 11.06 -18.58 -124.45
N ASP A 227 11.86 -17.89 -123.62
CA ASP A 227 13.14 -17.34 -124.13
C ASP A 227 14.46 -17.98 -123.67
N ILE A 228 14.51 -18.94 -122.73
CA ILE A 228 15.81 -19.46 -122.25
C ILE A 228 15.72 -20.94 -121.78
N CYS A 229 16.04 -21.93 -122.66
CA CYS A 229 16.76 -23.20 -122.38
C CYS A 229 16.48 -24.31 -123.43
N TRP A 230 17.42 -24.51 -124.35
CA TRP A 230 17.36 -25.37 -125.55
C TRP A 230 17.55 -26.89 -125.32
N GLU A 231 17.72 -27.36 -124.08
CA GLU A 231 18.01 -28.79 -123.78
C GLU A 231 16.87 -29.54 -123.06
N PHE A 232 15.82 -28.83 -122.65
CA PHE A 232 14.57 -29.40 -122.10
C PHE A 232 13.37 -29.27 -123.07
N GLU A 233 13.64 -28.71 -124.24
CA GLU A 233 12.72 -28.46 -125.36
C GLU A 233 12.19 -29.77 -125.98
N LEU A 234 12.87 -30.90 -125.76
CA LEU A 234 12.52 -32.17 -126.37
C LEU A 234 11.39 -32.94 -125.64
N THR A 235 11.11 -32.65 -124.37
CA THR A 235 10.14 -33.44 -123.55
C THR A 235 8.78 -32.77 -123.37
N LYS A 236 8.73 -31.42 -123.26
CA LYS A 236 7.48 -30.67 -123.24
C LYS A 236 6.80 -30.71 -124.61
N ASP A 237 7.57 -30.38 -125.66
CA ASP A 237 7.07 -30.55 -127.01
C ASP A 237 6.76 -32.01 -127.25
N ARG A 238 7.52 -33.01 -126.80
CA ARG A 238 7.09 -34.42 -126.98
C ARG A 238 5.76 -34.76 -126.32
N LEU A 239 5.48 -34.37 -125.07
CA LEU A 239 4.23 -34.81 -124.42
C LEU A 239 3.02 -34.08 -125.00
N ILE A 240 3.14 -32.77 -125.21
CA ILE A 240 2.10 -31.97 -125.87
C ILE A 240 1.96 -32.42 -127.32
N LYS A 241 3.06 -32.64 -128.05
CA LYS A 241 3.05 -33.21 -129.41
C LYS A 241 2.51 -34.62 -129.46
N TYR A 242 2.79 -35.54 -128.53
CA TYR A 242 2.20 -36.88 -128.54
C TYR A 242 0.70 -36.87 -128.26
N THR A 243 0.24 -35.98 -127.38
CA THR A 243 -1.20 -35.82 -127.11
C THR A 243 -1.90 -35.14 -128.28
N VAL A 244 -1.33 -34.06 -128.82
CA VAL A 244 -1.81 -33.35 -130.03
C VAL A 244 -1.76 -34.26 -131.26
N GLU A 245 -0.66 -34.98 -131.51
CA GLU A 245 -0.50 -35.96 -132.60
C GLU A 245 -1.41 -37.18 -132.37
N GLY A 246 -1.62 -37.61 -131.13
CA GLY A 246 -2.56 -38.69 -130.81
C GLY A 246 -4.01 -38.30 -131.06
N ILE A 247 -4.39 -37.06 -130.77
CA ILE A 247 -5.73 -36.52 -131.08
C ILE A 247 -5.85 -36.27 -132.58
N ARG A 248 -4.83 -35.68 -133.21
CA ARG A 248 -4.76 -35.41 -134.65
C ARG A 248 -4.82 -36.69 -135.49
N THR A 249 -4.08 -37.73 -135.12
CA THR A 249 -4.15 -39.03 -135.80
C THR A 249 -5.48 -39.75 -135.61
N LYS A 250 -6.13 -39.59 -134.44
CA LYS A 250 -7.50 -40.08 -134.24
C LYS A 250 -8.50 -39.30 -135.09
N LEU A 251 -8.35 -37.99 -135.17
CA LEU A 251 -9.21 -37.10 -135.94
C LEU A 251 -9.05 -37.36 -137.45
N ASP A 252 -7.82 -37.44 -137.94
CA ASP A 252 -7.48 -37.85 -139.31
C ASP A 252 -8.03 -39.25 -139.64
N ARG A 253 -7.95 -40.20 -138.69
CA ARG A 253 -8.54 -41.53 -138.86
C ARG A 253 -10.06 -41.48 -138.98
N VAL A 254 -10.74 -40.73 -138.11
CA VAL A 254 -12.20 -40.60 -138.14
C VAL A 254 -12.66 -39.86 -139.39
N TYR A 255 -11.94 -38.82 -139.80
CA TYR A 255 -12.18 -38.09 -141.05
C TYR A 255 -12.05 -39.01 -142.27
N LEU A 256 -10.97 -39.80 -142.35
CA LEU A 256 -10.75 -40.77 -143.43
C LEU A 256 -11.73 -41.96 -143.39
N GLU A 257 -12.12 -42.44 -142.21
CA GLU A 257 -13.14 -43.48 -142.04
C GLU A 257 -14.54 -42.96 -142.42
N GLY A 258 -14.84 -41.70 -142.12
CA GLY A 258 -16.04 -40.98 -142.58
C GLY A 258 -16.10 -40.83 -144.09
N LEU A 259 -15.01 -40.39 -144.73
CA LEU A 259 -14.87 -40.32 -146.19
C LEU A 259 -14.97 -41.71 -146.84
N GLY A 260 -14.38 -42.74 -146.23
CA GLY A 260 -14.49 -44.12 -146.70
C GLY A 260 -15.92 -44.69 -146.60
N SER A 261 -16.67 -44.29 -145.58
CA SER A 261 -18.08 -44.66 -145.39
C SER A 261 -19.01 -43.87 -146.34
N ALA A 262 -18.71 -42.60 -146.60
CA ALA A 262 -19.41 -41.76 -147.58
C ALA A 262 -19.17 -42.22 -149.03
N ALA A 263 -17.96 -42.67 -149.37
CA ALA A 263 -17.64 -43.21 -150.69
C ALA A 263 -18.35 -44.53 -151.02
N SER A 264 -18.77 -45.30 -150.00
CA SER A 264 -19.56 -46.53 -150.18
C SER A 264 -21.06 -46.26 -150.44
N ASN A 265 -21.55 -45.05 -150.16
CA ASN A 265 -22.96 -44.68 -150.23
C ASN A 265 -23.15 -43.41 -151.06
N GLY A 266 -22.78 -43.43 -152.36
CA GLY A 266 -23.22 -42.45 -153.35
C GLY A 266 -22.73 -40.99 -153.14
N HIS A 267 -21.73 -40.60 -153.94
CA HIS A 267 -21.20 -39.24 -154.18
C HIS A 267 -21.49 -38.14 -153.12
N PRO A 268 -20.51 -37.79 -152.25
CA PRO A 268 -20.64 -36.68 -151.32
C PRO A 268 -20.59 -35.33 -152.03
N ASP A 269 -21.37 -34.35 -151.54
CA ASP A 269 -21.34 -32.95 -151.99
C ASP A 269 -19.99 -32.30 -151.58
N ASP A 270 -19.30 -31.70 -152.53
CA ASP A 270 -17.97 -31.10 -152.32
C ASP A 270 -17.99 -29.91 -151.34
N GLU A 271 -19.13 -29.22 -151.18
CA GLU A 271 -19.28 -28.11 -150.20
C GLU A 271 -19.26 -28.61 -148.75
N GLU A 272 -19.99 -29.69 -148.43
CA GLU A 272 -20.00 -30.26 -147.07
C GLU A 272 -18.61 -30.77 -146.65
N THR A 273 -17.82 -31.27 -147.61
CA THR A 273 -16.45 -31.73 -147.33
C THR A 273 -15.46 -30.59 -147.10
N ASN A 274 -15.67 -29.43 -147.72
CA ASN A 274 -14.84 -28.24 -147.49
C ASN A 274 -15.17 -27.56 -146.16
N ASP A 275 -16.45 -27.46 -145.81
CA ASP A 275 -16.88 -26.92 -144.52
C ASP A 275 -16.34 -27.79 -143.36
N LEU A 276 -16.40 -29.11 -143.50
CA LEU A 276 -15.81 -30.04 -142.53
C LEU A 276 -14.28 -29.92 -142.45
N GLN A 277 -13.60 -29.59 -143.55
CA GLN A 277 -12.16 -29.36 -143.56
C GLN A 277 -11.79 -28.04 -142.86
N GLU A 278 -12.56 -26.98 -143.06
CA GLU A 278 -12.36 -25.70 -142.36
C GLU A 278 -12.63 -25.86 -140.85
N GLU A 279 -13.66 -26.61 -140.47
CA GLU A 279 -13.91 -26.96 -139.06
C GLU A 279 -12.79 -27.83 -138.47
N LEU A 280 -12.22 -28.77 -139.24
CA LEU A 280 -11.08 -29.60 -138.85
C LEU A 280 -9.81 -28.76 -138.63
N GLU A 281 -9.54 -27.81 -139.53
CA GLU A 281 -8.41 -26.88 -139.43
C GLU A 281 -8.56 -25.92 -138.26
N SER A 282 -9.78 -25.43 -137.99
CA SER A 282 -10.11 -24.65 -136.79
C SER A 282 -9.87 -25.47 -135.52
N LEU A 283 -10.35 -26.73 -135.47
CA LEU A 283 -10.14 -27.63 -134.35
C LEU A 283 -8.63 -27.93 -134.14
N TYR A 284 -7.83 -28.01 -135.21
CA TYR A 284 -6.38 -28.15 -135.08
C TYR A 284 -5.69 -26.98 -134.35
N THR A 285 -6.22 -25.77 -134.49
CA THR A 285 -5.68 -24.61 -133.77
C THR A 285 -6.06 -24.61 -132.28
N GLU A 286 -7.19 -25.21 -131.91
CA GLU A 286 -7.70 -25.25 -130.54
C GLU A 286 -7.13 -26.43 -129.71
N ILE A 287 -6.67 -27.50 -130.36
CA ILE A 287 -6.11 -28.68 -129.67
C ILE A 287 -4.88 -28.32 -128.81
N LEU A 288 -4.04 -27.37 -129.23
CA LEU A 288 -2.83 -26.99 -128.48
C LEU A 288 -3.14 -26.25 -127.16
N PRO A 289 -3.95 -25.17 -127.13
CA PRO A 289 -4.41 -24.54 -125.89
C PRO A 289 -5.13 -25.51 -124.94
N VAL A 290 -5.98 -26.40 -125.47
CA VAL A 290 -6.71 -27.38 -124.66
C VAL A 290 -5.78 -28.42 -124.06
N ALA A 291 -4.76 -28.87 -124.79
CA ALA A 291 -3.74 -29.78 -124.26
C ALA A 291 -2.91 -29.12 -123.13
N GLN A 292 -2.62 -27.82 -123.26
CA GLN A 292 -1.93 -27.07 -122.21
C GLN A 292 -2.80 -26.93 -120.94
N MET A 293 -4.06 -26.51 -121.07
CA MET A 293 -4.98 -26.45 -119.93
C MET A 293 -5.18 -27.84 -119.30
N SER A 294 -5.28 -28.88 -120.12
CA SER A 294 -5.39 -30.26 -119.65
C SER A 294 -4.15 -30.70 -118.85
N ALA A 295 -2.95 -30.30 -119.25
CA ALA A 295 -1.73 -30.64 -118.53
C ALA A 295 -1.64 -29.90 -117.18
N GLU A 296 -1.99 -28.61 -117.17
CA GLU A 296 -2.09 -27.82 -115.94
C GLU A 296 -3.12 -28.41 -114.97
N GLN A 297 -4.30 -28.80 -115.49
CA GLN A 297 -5.37 -29.39 -114.68
C GLN A 297 -5.07 -30.83 -114.22
N GLN A 298 -4.37 -31.64 -115.02
CA GLN A 298 -4.07 -33.03 -114.66
C GLN A 298 -2.86 -33.18 -113.73
N PHE A 299 -1.88 -32.27 -113.80
CA PHE A 299 -0.61 -32.46 -113.09
C PHE A 299 -0.28 -31.34 -112.11
N LEU A 300 -0.52 -30.08 -112.46
CA LEU A 300 -0.14 -28.95 -111.60
C LEU A 300 -1.16 -28.72 -110.48
N GLU A 301 -2.43 -28.67 -110.82
CA GLU A 301 -3.49 -28.42 -109.83
C GLU A 301 -3.58 -29.54 -108.76
N PRO A 302 -3.50 -30.85 -109.11
CA PRO A 302 -3.50 -31.91 -108.11
C PRO A 302 -2.24 -31.92 -107.24
N ALA A 303 -1.09 -31.52 -107.78
CA ALA A 303 0.14 -31.39 -106.99
C ALA A 303 0.03 -30.26 -105.96
N LEU A 304 -0.51 -29.10 -106.35
CA LEU A 304 -0.76 -27.99 -105.43
C LEU A 304 -1.84 -28.32 -104.39
N GLN A 305 -2.91 -29.03 -104.76
CA GLN A 305 -3.93 -29.50 -103.82
C GLN A 305 -3.37 -30.55 -102.85
N ALA A 306 -2.52 -31.47 -103.31
CA ALA A 306 -1.87 -32.46 -102.45
C ALA A 306 -0.93 -31.80 -101.43
N ILE A 307 -0.17 -30.78 -101.85
CA ILE A 307 0.71 -30.00 -100.97
C ILE A 307 -0.12 -29.17 -99.98
N ALA A 308 -1.19 -28.50 -100.43
CA ALA A 308 -2.08 -27.77 -99.53
C ALA A 308 -2.79 -28.70 -98.53
N ALA A 309 -3.12 -29.92 -98.94
CA ALA A 309 -3.67 -30.93 -98.04
C ALA A 309 -2.64 -31.46 -97.03
N SER A 310 -1.37 -31.63 -97.40
CA SER A 310 -0.30 -32.00 -96.47
C SER A 310 0.05 -30.87 -95.51
N ASP A 311 0.05 -29.61 -95.98
CA ASP A 311 0.22 -28.42 -95.15
C ASP A 311 -0.94 -28.27 -94.16
N GLY A 312 -2.19 -28.52 -94.59
CA GLY A 312 -3.35 -28.58 -93.70
C GLY A 312 -3.24 -29.65 -92.60
N GLN A 313 -2.68 -30.83 -92.91
CA GLN A 313 -2.42 -31.87 -91.91
C GLN A 313 -1.26 -31.52 -90.96
N GLY A 314 -0.23 -30.84 -91.45
CA GLY A 314 0.84 -30.28 -90.63
C GLY A 314 0.30 -29.24 -89.66
N GLN A 315 -0.53 -28.32 -90.17
CA GLN A 315 -1.18 -27.27 -89.39
C GLN A 315 -2.14 -27.83 -88.34
N GLU A 316 -2.88 -28.89 -88.63
CA GLU A 316 -3.75 -29.53 -87.62
C GLU A 316 -2.91 -30.18 -86.49
N ARG A 317 -1.75 -30.74 -86.81
CA ARG A 317 -0.82 -31.30 -85.80
C ARG A 317 -0.17 -30.20 -84.97
N THR A 318 0.25 -29.09 -85.57
CA THR A 318 0.82 -27.96 -84.85
C THR A 318 -0.23 -27.31 -83.94
N VAL A 319 -1.47 -27.11 -84.40
CA VAL A 319 -2.57 -26.59 -83.59
C VAL A 319 -2.83 -27.49 -82.37
N LYS A 320 -2.98 -28.80 -82.56
CA LYS A 320 -3.20 -29.75 -81.44
C LYS A 320 -2.04 -29.77 -80.45
N ALA A 321 -0.80 -29.68 -80.93
CA ALA A 321 0.36 -29.64 -80.05
C ALA A 321 0.52 -28.30 -79.34
N VAL A 322 0.15 -27.17 -79.96
CA VAL A 322 0.07 -25.86 -79.30
C VAL A 322 -1.05 -25.83 -78.25
N GLU A 323 -2.23 -26.38 -78.54
CA GLU A 323 -3.31 -26.56 -77.56
C GLU A 323 -2.84 -27.40 -76.36
N TYR A 324 -2.15 -28.51 -76.61
CA TYR A 324 -1.57 -29.34 -75.55
C TYR A 324 -0.50 -28.59 -74.73
N ILE A 325 0.40 -27.83 -75.37
CA ILE A 325 1.39 -27.00 -74.68
C ILE A 325 0.68 -25.95 -73.81
N HIS A 326 -0.36 -25.30 -74.34
CA HIS A 326 -1.15 -24.30 -73.64
C HIS A 326 -1.86 -24.88 -72.42
N ASP A 327 -2.54 -26.03 -72.57
CA ASP A 327 -3.21 -26.72 -71.47
C ASP A 327 -2.21 -27.17 -70.40
N CYS A 328 -1.02 -27.62 -70.81
CA CYS A 328 0.06 -27.94 -69.88
C CYS A 328 0.57 -26.70 -69.14
N MET A 329 0.71 -25.55 -69.82
CA MET A 329 1.09 -24.29 -69.17
C MET A 329 0.03 -23.83 -68.16
N ILE A 330 -1.26 -23.92 -68.49
CA ILE A 330 -2.35 -23.66 -67.54
C ILE A 330 -2.26 -24.60 -66.33
N PHE A 331 -2.03 -25.89 -66.57
CA PHE A 331 -1.86 -26.87 -65.50
C PHE A 331 -0.67 -26.53 -64.58
N LEU A 332 0.48 -26.16 -65.15
CA LEU A 332 1.67 -25.74 -64.39
C LEU A 332 1.38 -24.50 -63.54
N VAL A 333 0.73 -23.48 -64.12
CA VAL A 333 0.38 -22.24 -63.41
C VAL A 333 -0.58 -22.53 -62.25
N ASN A 334 -1.70 -23.21 -62.50
CA ASN A 334 -2.66 -23.57 -61.45
C ASN A 334 -2.02 -24.41 -60.34
N ARG A 335 -1.10 -25.32 -60.69
CA ARG A 335 -0.36 -26.14 -59.74
C ARG A 335 0.59 -25.30 -58.87
N ILE A 336 1.28 -24.33 -59.45
CA ILE A 336 2.17 -23.42 -58.71
C ILE A 336 1.36 -22.49 -57.80
N GLU A 337 0.24 -21.94 -58.27
CA GLU A 337 -0.64 -21.06 -57.47
C GLU A 337 -1.22 -21.79 -56.25
N THR A 338 -1.77 -22.99 -56.45
CA THR A 338 -2.30 -23.80 -55.34
C THR A 338 -1.21 -24.25 -54.37
N PHE A 339 0.01 -24.46 -54.86
CA PHE A 339 1.15 -24.76 -54.01
C PHE A 339 1.60 -23.53 -53.21
N LEU A 340 1.64 -22.35 -53.84
CA LEU A 340 2.03 -21.10 -53.21
C LEU A 340 1.10 -20.78 -52.03
N GLU A 341 -0.22 -20.89 -52.22
CA GLU A 341 -1.21 -20.68 -51.15
C GLU A 341 -0.94 -21.58 -49.94
N ARG A 342 -0.73 -22.89 -50.18
CA ARG A 342 -0.42 -23.85 -49.10
C ARG A 342 0.94 -23.59 -48.45
N ALA A 343 1.93 -23.13 -49.22
CA ALA A 343 3.23 -22.77 -48.69
C ALA A 343 3.17 -21.52 -47.80
N GLU A 344 2.37 -20.52 -48.18
CA GLU A 344 2.09 -19.33 -47.38
C GLU A 344 1.36 -19.66 -46.08
N GLU A 345 0.33 -20.51 -46.13
CA GLU A 345 -0.36 -21.02 -44.93
C GLU A 345 0.62 -21.76 -44.00
N SER A 346 1.44 -22.67 -44.54
CA SER A 346 2.46 -23.39 -43.77
C SER A 346 3.51 -22.45 -43.18
N GLN A 347 3.93 -21.43 -43.92
CA GLN A 347 4.85 -20.41 -43.44
C GLN A 347 4.24 -19.59 -42.30
N SER A 348 2.97 -19.19 -42.41
CA SER A 348 2.27 -18.46 -41.36
C SER A 348 2.17 -19.30 -40.08
N HIS A 349 1.84 -20.58 -40.20
CA HIS A 349 1.79 -21.53 -39.09
C HIS A 349 3.18 -21.68 -38.43
N LYS A 350 4.24 -21.80 -39.23
CA LYS A 350 5.62 -21.85 -38.73
C LYS A 350 6.01 -20.57 -37.97
N MET A 351 5.63 -19.40 -38.48
CA MET A 351 5.93 -18.13 -37.82
C MET A 351 5.19 -18.01 -36.49
N ALA A 352 3.92 -18.40 -36.44
CA ALA A 352 3.15 -18.46 -35.20
C ALA A 352 3.76 -19.44 -34.19
N LEU A 353 4.10 -20.66 -34.63
CA LEU A 353 4.73 -21.68 -33.79
C LEU A 353 6.06 -21.18 -33.24
N LYS A 354 6.93 -20.58 -34.07
CA LYS A 354 8.19 -19.98 -33.61
C LYS A 354 7.96 -18.87 -32.58
N ALA A 355 6.99 -17.99 -32.79
CA ALA A 355 6.65 -16.95 -31.82
C ALA A 355 6.21 -17.55 -30.47
N VAL A 356 5.37 -18.60 -30.49
CA VAL A 356 4.95 -19.32 -29.29
C VAL A 356 6.14 -20.00 -28.60
N LEU A 357 7.04 -20.64 -29.35
CA LEU A 357 8.25 -21.25 -28.78
C LEU A 357 9.17 -20.21 -28.15
N GLU A 358 9.36 -19.04 -28.76
CA GLU A 358 10.16 -17.97 -28.18
C GLU A 358 9.54 -17.40 -26.90
N ILE A 359 8.21 -17.23 -26.87
CA ILE A 359 7.49 -16.81 -25.66
C ILE A 359 7.63 -17.87 -24.56
N ALA A 360 7.41 -19.14 -24.88
CA ALA A 360 7.55 -20.26 -23.95
C ALA A 360 8.97 -20.36 -23.38
N LYS A 361 10.00 -20.25 -24.22
CA LYS A 361 11.41 -20.23 -23.78
C LYS A 361 11.73 -19.04 -22.91
N LYS A 362 11.19 -17.86 -23.22
CA LYS A 362 11.37 -16.64 -22.43
C LYS A 362 10.74 -16.76 -21.04
N GLU A 363 9.56 -17.36 -20.94
CA GLU A 363 8.86 -17.59 -19.67
C GLU A 363 9.62 -18.59 -18.78
N VAL A 364 10.14 -19.67 -19.37
CA VAL A 364 10.97 -20.66 -18.66
C VAL A 364 12.32 -20.09 -18.20
N SER A 365 12.89 -19.17 -19.00
CA SER A 365 14.20 -18.57 -18.71
C SER A 365 14.12 -17.42 -17.72
N GLN A 366 12.92 -16.97 -17.33
CA GLN A 366 12.80 -15.97 -16.28
C GLN A 366 13.20 -16.60 -14.94
N PRO A 367 14.23 -16.07 -14.27
CA PRO A 367 14.62 -16.59 -12.96
C PRO A 367 13.51 -16.30 -11.95
N GLU A 368 12.99 -17.34 -11.30
CA GLU A 368 12.26 -17.25 -10.04
C GLU A 368 13.13 -16.49 -9.02
N GLY A 369 12.89 -15.20 -8.85
CA GLY A 369 13.66 -14.39 -7.91
C GLY A 369 13.60 -12.88 -8.14
N LEU A 370 13.11 -12.41 -9.29
CA LEU A 370 12.89 -10.98 -9.52
C LEU A 370 11.51 -10.76 -10.14
N SER A 371 10.47 -10.90 -9.32
CA SER A 371 9.20 -10.23 -9.60
C SER A 371 9.44 -8.72 -9.59
N PRO A 372 9.28 -7.97 -10.71
CA PRO A 372 8.94 -6.57 -10.57
C PRO A 372 7.51 -6.54 -10.03
N VAL A 373 7.34 -5.79 -8.94
CA VAL A 373 6.04 -5.41 -8.40
C VAL A 373 5.12 -5.03 -9.56
N PHE A 374 4.07 -5.83 -9.79
CA PHE A 374 2.94 -5.41 -10.61
C PHE A 374 2.33 -4.18 -9.93
N ALA A 375 2.66 -3.01 -10.47
CA ALA A 375 1.92 -1.79 -10.21
C ALA A 375 0.52 -1.96 -10.83
N PRO A 376 -0.57 -1.75 -10.08
CA PRO A 376 -1.91 -1.72 -10.65
C PRO A 376 -2.05 -0.50 -11.57
N SER A 377 -2.62 -0.74 -12.74
CA SER A 377 -2.80 0.20 -13.83
C SER A 377 -3.89 1.25 -13.58
N SER A 378 -3.48 2.53 -13.55
CA SER A 378 -4.13 3.75 -14.12
C SER A 378 -5.43 4.31 -13.50
N PRO A 379 -5.84 5.58 -13.77
CA PRO A 379 -5.17 6.72 -14.44
C PRO A 379 -5.16 8.02 -13.57
N THR A 380 -4.19 8.93 -13.65
CA THR A 380 -4.25 10.10 -14.55
C THR A 380 -2.96 10.93 -14.35
N ARG A 381 -2.27 11.19 -15.46
CA ARG A 381 -1.24 12.23 -15.62
C ARG A 381 -1.96 13.50 -16.16
N PRO A 382 -1.45 14.75 -15.99
CA PRO A 382 -0.16 15.07 -16.59
C PRO A 382 0.71 16.16 -15.93
N ASN A 383 2.01 16.07 -16.28
CA ASN A 383 2.99 17.15 -16.50
C ASN A 383 3.30 18.09 -15.32
N MET A 384 4.56 18.42 -15.02
CA MET A 384 5.65 18.84 -15.91
C MET A 384 7.00 18.37 -15.32
N GLN A 385 7.92 17.83 -16.13
CA GLN A 385 9.16 18.51 -16.56
C GLN A 385 9.72 19.45 -15.45
N THR A 386 10.96 19.35 -14.97
CA THR A 386 12.17 19.49 -15.79
C THR A 386 13.42 19.35 -14.89
N ARG A 387 14.50 18.80 -15.46
CA ARG A 387 15.94 19.12 -15.21
C ARG A 387 16.51 18.80 -13.81
N GLN A 388 17.30 17.74 -13.69
CA GLN A 388 18.78 17.77 -13.90
C GLN A 388 19.49 19.00 -13.32
N LYS A 389 20.31 18.80 -12.28
CA LYS A 389 21.77 18.61 -12.44
C LYS A 389 22.45 18.21 -11.13
N SER A 390 23.32 17.22 -11.29
CA SER A 390 24.47 16.82 -10.49
C SER A 390 25.34 17.97 -9.97
N SER A 391 25.91 17.84 -8.78
CA SER A 391 27.33 17.47 -8.57
C SER A 391 27.84 17.84 -7.16
N THR A 392 28.38 16.84 -6.47
CA THR A 392 29.67 16.84 -5.72
C THR A 392 29.95 18.05 -4.81
N SER A 393 30.19 17.96 -3.50
CA SER A 393 31.33 17.26 -2.88
C SER A 393 31.25 17.40 -1.35
N GLN A 394 31.68 16.35 -0.66
CA GLN A 394 32.34 16.28 0.66
C GLN A 394 32.48 17.57 1.51
N ALA A 395 32.03 17.52 2.76
CA ALA A 395 32.85 17.84 3.96
C ALA A 395 32.04 17.64 5.26
N ILE A 396 32.49 16.69 6.09
CA ILE A 396 32.33 16.65 7.55
C ILE A 396 33.19 17.80 8.15
N PRO A 397 33.09 18.27 9.42
CA PRO A 397 32.11 18.11 10.52
C PRO A 397 31.62 19.47 11.09
N LYS A 398 30.66 19.47 12.03
CA LYS A 398 30.86 19.88 13.45
C LYS A 398 29.55 20.21 14.17
N VAL A 399 29.50 19.66 15.39
CA VAL A 399 28.69 20.03 16.54
C VAL A 399 28.58 21.56 16.69
N GLY A 400 27.34 22.05 16.71
CA GLY A 400 27.03 23.44 17.02
C GLY A 400 25.71 23.52 17.78
N LYS A 401 25.79 23.80 19.08
CA LYS A 401 24.66 24.27 19.88
C LYS A 401 24.17 25.59 19.30
N THR A 402 22.90 25.70 18.90
CA THR A 402 22.28 26.98 18.55
C THR A 402 20.93 27.15 19.25
N ARG A 403 21.03 27.93 20.33
CA ARG A 403 20.11 28.97 20.79
C ARG A 403 19.03 29.39 19.79
N ARG A 404 17.81 29.52 20.33
CA ARG A 404 16.66 30.34 19.88
C ARG A 404 17.00 31.37 18.79
N SER A 405 16.38 31.22 17.63
CA SER A 405 15.94 32.33 16.79
C SER A 405 14.52 32.05 16.29
N SER A 406 13.63 32.99 16.58
CA SER A 406 12.34 33.16 15.93
C SER A 406 12.56 33.66 14.51
N GLY A 407 11.97 33.02 13.50
CA GLY A 407 11.85 33.62 12.17
C GLY A 407 11.87 32.62 11.03
N ARG A 408 10.66 32.29 10.56
CA ARG A 408 10.30 31.99 9.16
C ARG A 408 11.22 31.04 8.41
N PHE A 409 10.87 29.75 8.41
CA PHE A 409 10.66 28.88 7.25
C PHE A 409 10.27 27.52 7.84
N ASP A 410 8.97 27.30 8.00
CA ASP A 410 8.42 26.08 8.59
C ASP A 410 7.07 25.78 7.92
N GLU A 411 7.08 25.76 6.58
CA GLU A 411 5.92 25.35 5.79
C GLU A 411 5.91 23.83 5.50
N ASP A 412 6.97 23.10 5.90
CA ASP A 412 7.11 21.64 5.66
C ASP A 412 7.38 20.82 6.94
N ILE A 413 7.09 21.35 8.15
CA ILE A 413 7.13 20.51 9.35
C ILE A 413 5.81 19.77 9.51
N GLU A 414 5.90 18.44 9.47
CA GLU A 414 4.77 17.57 9.77
C GLU A 414 4.15 17.93 11.14
N PRO A 415 2.82 17.94 11.27
CA PRO A 415 2.12 18.36 12.48
C PRO A 415 2.56 17.59 13.73
N GLU A 416 3.00 16.34 13.56
CA GLU A 416 3.52 15.47 14.61
C GLU A 416 4.83 15.98 15.21
N GLN A 417 5.74 16.48 14.36
CA GLN A 417 7.01 17.06 14.78
C GLN A 417 6.81 18.40 15.50
N GLN A 418 5.82 19.19 15.07
CA GLN A 418 5.46 20.45 15.73
C GLN A 418 4.85 20.22 17.12
N LEU A 419 3.94 19.25 17.24
CA LEU A 419 3.34 18.86 18.52
C LEU A 419 4.42 18.37 19.50
N ALA A 420 5.32 17.51 19.05
CA ALA A 420 6.39 17.01 19.89
C ALA A 420 7.38 18.09 20.33
N ARG A 421 7.72 19.02 19.43
CA ARG A 421 8.54 20.18 19.79
C ARG A 421 7.89 21.04 20.86
N ASN A 422 6.57 21.26 20.78
CA ASN A 422 5.81 21.96 21.82
C ASN A 422 5.83 21.21 23.17
N LEU A 423 5.87 19.89 23.13
CA LEU A 423 6.02 19.02 24.31
C LEU A 423 7.48 18.86 24.77
N GLY A 424 8.45 19.48 24.09
CA GLY A 424 9.88 19.34 24.40
C GLY A 424 10.43 17.94 24.13
N ILE A 425 9.81 17.22 23.19
CA ILE A 425 10.15 15.87 22.71
C ILE A 425 10.87 16.03 21.38
N THR A 426 12.08 15.48 21.25
CA THR A 426 12.80 15.43 19.97
C THR A 426 12.42 14.15 19.24
N LEU A 427 11.77 14.21 18.07
CA LEU A 427 11.53 13.01 17.28
C LEU A 427 12.81 12.55 16.57
N PRO A 428 13.05 11.23 16.46
CA PRO A 428 14.11 10.70 15.63
C PRO A 428 13.87 11.05 14.15
N ALA A 429 14.95 11.41 13.44
CA ALA A 429 14.90 11.82 12.04
C ALA A 429 14.35 10.72 11.12
N GLU A 430 13.70 11.13 10.04
CA GLU A 430 13.12 10.25 9.04
C GLU A 430 14.25 9.55 8.25
N GLY A 431 14.37 8.23 8.45
CA GLY A 431 15.46 7.42 7.87
C GLY A 431 16.16 6.47 8.87
N ILE A 432 15.88 6.60 10.17
CA ILE A 432 16.30 5.62 11.19
C ILE A 432 15.39 4.39 11.09
N PRO A 433 15.90 3.15 11.17
CA PRO A 433 15.06 1.96 11.14
C PRO A 433 14.02 1.99 12.28
N ASP A 434 12.80 1.53 11.99
CA ASP A 434 11.65 1.64 12.91
C ASP A 434 11.93 1.10 14.31
N HIS A 435 12.77 0.07 14.44
CA HIS A 435 13.16 -0.50 15.73
C HIS A 435 14.00 0.46 16.58
N GLU A 436 14.95 1.18 15.98
CA GLU A 436 15.76 2.17 16.70
C GLU A 436 14.94 3.42 17.05
N ARG A 437 13.99 3.81 16.20
CA ARG A 437 13.02 4.88 16.49
C ARG A 437 12.15 4.52 17.71
N ALA A 438 11.65 3.28 17.77
CA ALA A 438 10.86 2.79 18.88
C ALA A 438 11.65 2.78 20.20
N ASN A 439 12.88 2.26 20.20
CA ASN A 439 13.74 2.21 21.39
C ASN A 439 14.08 3.63 21.92
N PHE A 440 14.27 4.61 21.03
CA PHE A 440 14.52 6.00 21.42
C PHE A 440 13.29 6.62 22.10
N LEU A 441 12.10 6.42 21.54
CA LEU A 441 10.85 6.91 22.12
C LEU A 441 10.54 6.23 23.46
N GLU A 442 10.80 4.92 23.59
CA GLU A 442 10.62 4.18 24.82
C GLU A 442 11.56 4.67 25.94
N SER A 443 12.82 4.95 25.62
CA SER A 443 13.76 5.50 26.62
C SER A 443 13.38 6.92 27.07
N MET A 444 12.90 7.77 26.16
CA MET A 444 12.36 9.08 26.54
C MET A 444 11.10 8.97 27.40
N LEU A 445 10.21 8.03 27.10
CA LEU A 445 9.01 7.78 27.91
C LEU A 445 9.43 7.38 29.34
N ALA A 446 10.36 6.42 29.46
CA ALA A 446 10.87 5.97 30.75
C ALA A 446 11.52 7.11 31.55
N GLU A 447 12.32 7.96 30.90
CA GLU A 447 12.93 9.13 31.56
C GLU A 447 11.85 10.11 32.07
N ARG A 448 10.79 10.36 31.30
CA ARG A 448 9.70 11.25 31.69
C ARG A 448 8.88 10.69 32.84
N LEU A 449 8.60 9.39 32.85
CA LEU A 449 7.95 8.73 33.98
C LEU A 449 8.79 8.82 35.25
N ALA A 450 10.09 8.56 35.17
CA ALA A 450 10.99 8.68 36.31
C ALA A 450 11.06 10.12 36.86
N ARG A 451 11.06 11.13 35.98
CA ARG A 451 10.99 12.55 36.41
C ARG A 451 9.66 12.89 37.08
N LEU A 452 8.54 12.38 36.55
CA LEU A 452 7.22 12.60 37.15
C LEU A 452 7.16 11.98 38.55
N GLU A 453 7.61 10.75 38.72
CA GLU A 453 7.66 10.07 40.00
C GLU A 453 8.58 10.80 40.99
N GLY A 454 9.75 11.27 40.53
CA GLY A 454 10.63 12.11 41.34
C GLY A 454 10.00 13.43 41.79
N HIS A 455 9.27 14.11 40.90
CA HIS A 455 8.52 15.32 41.25
C HIS A 455 7.38 15.04 42.23
N ALA A 456 6.64 13.94 42.05
CA ALA A 456 5.57 13.53 42.95
C ALA A 456 6.10 13.23 44.37
N ALA A 457 7.18 12.46 44.47
CA ALA A 457 7.81 12.15 45.75
C ALA A 457 8.37 13.40 46.44
N SER A 458 9.01 14.30 45.70
CA SER A 458 9.56 15.56 46.24
C SER A 458 8.45 16.50 46.72
N LEU A 459 7.36 16.65 45.97
CA LEU A 459 6.20 17.43 46.39
C LEU A 459 5.56 16.85 47.64
N GLN A 460 5.35 15.53 47.69
CA GLN A 460 4.80 14.86 48.87
C GLN A 460 5.67 15.11 50.10
N SER A 461 6.99 14.85 50.01
CA SER A 461 7.89 15.05 51.15
C SER A 461 7.96 16.51 51.61
N THR A 462 7.98 17.47 50.68
CA THR A 462 8.07 18.90 51.01
C THR A 462 6.78 19.39 51.66
N THR A 463 5.62 18.98 51.15
CA THR A 463 4.31 19.35 51.69
C THR A 463 4.06 18.71 53.06
N GLU A 464 4.37 17.42 53.22
CA GLU A 464 4.26 16.72 54.51
C GLU A 464 5.16 17.34 55.57
N SER A 465 6.43 17.63 55.23
CA SER A 465 7.36 18.28 56.15
C SER A 465 6.87 19.66 56.58
N SER A 466 6.40 20.49 55.65
CA SER A 466 5.88 21.84 55.97
C SER A 466 4.59 21.78 56.80
N ILE A 467 3.66 20.88 56.49
CA ILE A 467 2.44 20.70 57.27
C ILE A 467 2.78 20.24 58.69
N SER A 468 3.69 19.27 58.82
CA SER A 468 4.09 18.76 60.15
C SER A 468 4.73 19.84 61.03
N SER A 469 5.61 20.69 60.47
CA SER A 469 6.22 21.78 61.23
C SER A 469 5.20 22.83 61.67
N HIS A 470 4.29 23.21 60.76
CA HIS A 470 3.23 24.18 61.09
C HIS A 470 2.23 23.64 62.13
N LEU A 471 1.90 22.35 62.09
CA LEU A 471 1.04 21.74 63.10
C LEU A 471 1.71 21.67 64.47
N LEU A 472 3.02 21.38 64.52
CA LEU A 472 3.78 21.40 65.78
C LEU A 472 3.86 22.81 66.38
N ASP A 473 4.20 23.82 65.57
CA ASP A 473 4.24 25.22 66.01
C ASP A 473 2.86 25.72 66.49
N ALA A 474 1.80 25.38 65.75
CA ALA A 474 0.44 25.73 66.14
C ALA A 474 0.04 25.08 67.47
N ARG A 475 0.42 23.81 67.70
CA ARG A 475 0.17 23.14 68.97
C ARG A 475 0.94 23.78 70.13
N LEU A 476 2.23 24.09 69.94
CA LEU A 476 3.05 24.74 70.97
C LEU A 476 2.51 26.13 71.33
N THR A 477 2.13 26.93 70.33
CA THR A 477 1.56 28.27 70.56
C THR A 477 0.20 28.21 71.25
N LEU A 478 -0.66 27.24 70.92
CA LEU A 478 -1.92 27.03 71.63
C LEU A 478 -1.70 26.61 73.09
N GLY A 479 -0.74 25.72 73.36
CA GLY A 479 -0.35 25.36 74.72
C GLY A 479 0.11 26.57 75.53
N LEU A 480 1.02 27.38 74.97
CA LEU A 480 1.50 28.60 75.61
C LEU A 480 0.38 29.62 75.89
N LEU A 481 -0.56 29.77 74.96
CA LEU A 481 -1.72 30.64 75.15
C LEU A 481 -2.65 30.12 76.24
N HIS A 482 -2.90 28.81 76.25
CA HIS A 482 -3.73 28.17 77.27
C HIS A 482 -3.10 28.33 78.67
N ASP A 483 -1.81 28.09 78.79
CA ASP A 483 -1.08 28.23 80.06
C ASP A 483 -1.02 29.69 80.51
N SER A 484 -0.85 30.64 79.57
CA SER A 484 -0.90 32.07 79.88
C SER A 484 -2.31 32.55 80.26
N LEU A 485 -3.37 31.90 79.77
CA LEU A 485 -4.75 32.22 80.15
C LEU A 485 -5.11 31.65 81.53
N LEU A 486 -4.49 30.54 81.91
CA LEU A 486 -4.74 29.87 83.19
C LEU A 486 -3.73 30.23 84.29
N SER A 487 -2.65 30.95 84.00
CA SER A 487 -1.58 31.26 84.97
C SER A 487 -2.10 31.95 86.24
N ASP A 488 -3.10 32.81 86.08
CA ASP A 488 -3.66 33.63 87.16
C ASP A 488 -4.93 32.99 87.76
N SER A 489 -5.36 31.85 87.21
CA SER A 489 -6.47 31.03 87.69
C SER A 489 -5.94 29.97 88.65
N SER A 490 -6.07 30.20 89.97
CA SER A 490 -5.58 29.27 90.98
C SER A 490 -6.41 27.97 91.09
N TYR A 491 -7.69 28.03 90.76
CA TYR A 491 -8.63 26.91 90.83
C TYR A 491 -9.61 26.95 89.64
N HIS A 492 -10.85 26.46 89.80
CA HIS A 492 -11.78 26.24 88.68
C HIS A 492 -12.25 27.53 87.96
N LYS A 493 -12.38 28.65 88.67
CA LYS A 493 -12.90 29.89 88.08
C LYS A 493 -11.79 30.63 87.33
N VAL A 494 -11.88 30.66 86.00
CA VAL A 494 -10.95 31.40 85.13
C VAL A 494 -10.97 32.88 85.49
N ARG A 495 -9.86 33.37 86.04
CA ARG A 495 -9.61 34.79 86.30
C ARG A 495 -8.57 35.28 85.31
N LEU A 496 -8.96 36.23 84.46
CA LEU A 496 -8.08 36.84 83.45
C LEU A 496 -7.25 38.01 83.98
N LEU A 497 -7.48 38.38 85.25
CA LEU A 497 -6.81 39.47 85.93
C LEU A 497 -6.16 38.91 87.19
N ASP A 498 -4.92 39.33 87.46
CA ASP A 498 -4.21 38.96 88.69
C ASP A 498 -5.04 39.40 89.91
N PRO A 499 -5.46 38.46 90.79
CA PRO A 499 -6.24 38.79 91.97
C PRO A 499 -5.50 39.73 92.93
N LYS A 500 -4.16 39.78 92.90
CA LYS A 500 -3.38 40.74 93.68
C LYS A 500 -3.54 42.15 93.13
N LEU A 501 -3.53 42.30 91.80
CA LEU A 501 -3.75 43.58 91.14
C LEU A 501 -5.18 44.08 91.40
N GLU A 502 -6.19 43.21 91.34
CA GLU A 502 -7.57 43.57 91.67
C GLU A 502 -7.69 44.00 93.14
N ALA A 503 -7.03 43.30 94.07
CA ALA A 503 -6.97 43.70 95.47
C ALA A 503 -6.27 45.07 95.63
N ASP A 504 -5.14 45.30 94.98
CA ASP A 504 -4.41 46.57 95.02
C ASP A 504 -5.24 47.73 94.43
N VAL A 505 -6.01 47.49 93.37
CA VAL A 505 -6.94 48.47 92.79
C VAL A 505 -8.08 48.76 93.77
N SER A 506 -8.64 47.74 94.42
CA SER A 506 -9.69 47.94 95.43
C SER A 506 -9.20 48.70 96.66
N LEU A 507 -7.95 48.45 97.09
CA LEU A 507 -7.30 49.21 98.16
C LEU A 507 -7.07 50.66 97.74
N PHE A 508 -6.62 50.88 96.52
CA PHE A 508 -6.46 52.22 95.96
C PHE A 508 -7.80 52.96 95.88
N GLU A 509 -8.87 52.31 95.44
CA GLU A 509 -10.22 52.87 95.42
C GLU A 509 -10.71 53.22 96.83
N GLN A 510 -10.42 52.36 97.82
CA GLN A 510 -10.72 52.62 99.22
C GLN A 510 -9.91 53.82 99.76
N ASP A 511 -8.64 53.95 99.42
CA ASP A 511 -7.82 55.11 99.81
C ASP A 511 -8.28 56.40 99.12
N VAL A 512 -8.72 56.34 97.86
CA VAL A 512 -9.35 57.47 97.16
C VAL A 512 -10.66 57.86 97.85
N SER A 513 -11.49 56.91 98.25
CA SER A 513 -12.73 57.19 98.98
C SER A 513 -12.45 57.82 100.35
N ARG A 514 -11.41 57.38 101.06
CA ARG A 514 -10.96 58.02 102.32
C ARG A 514 -10.46 59.44 102.09
N LEU A 515 -9.69 59.68 101.03
CA LEU A 515 -9.25 61.03 100.67
C LEU A 515 -10.43 61.93 100.30
N GLN A 516 -11.46 61.38 99.64
CA GLN A 516 -12.69 62.12 99.35
C GLN A 516 -13.46 62.46 100.64
N ASP A 517 -13.64 61.50 101.55
CA ASP A 517 -14.27 61.73 102.85
C ASP A 517 -13.50 62.77 103.67
N ASP A 518 -12.17 62.71 103.66
CA ASP A 518 -11.33 63.68 104.37
C ASP A 518 -11.39 65.06 103.71
N LEU A 519 -11.51 65.14 102.38
CA LEU A 519 -11.75 66.40 101.67
C LEU A 519 -13.13 66.98 101.98
N GLU A 520 -14.17 66.15 102.08
CA GLU A 520 -15.53 66.57 102.47
C GLU A 520 -15.60 67.04 103.92
N LYS A 521 -14.79 66.47 104.82
CA LYS A 521 -14.64 66.92 106.22
C LYS A 521 -13.88 68.24 106.34
N VAL A 522 -13.10 68.64 105.33
CA VAL A 522 -12.46 69.96 105.32
C VAL A 522 -13.54 71.01 105.06
N ASP A 523 -14.00 71.64 106.14
CA ASP A 523 -15.00 72.70 106.07
C ASP A 523 -14.44 73.94 105.35
N LEU A 524 -14.68 74.01 104.04
CA LEU A 524 -14.33 75.15 103.20
C LEU A 524 -14.97 76.45 103.71
N HIS A 525 -16.06 76.37 104.49
CA HIS A 525 -16.71 77.55 105.07
C HIS A 525 -15.94 78.09 106.27
N SER A 526 -15.26 77.26 107.08
CA SER A 526 -14.36 77.71 108.16
C SER A 526 -13.10 78.38 107.63
N LEU A 527 -12.63 77.98 106.44
CA LEU A 527 -11.53 78.65 105.72
C LEU A 527 -11.97 79.96 105.04
N SER A 528 -13.25 80.08 104.67
CA SER A 528 -13.84 81.31 104.11
C SER A 528 -14.32 82.31 105.19
N ALA A 529 -14.52 81.85 106.42
CA ALA A 529 -14.89 82.70 107.54
C ALA A 529 -13.76 83.70 107.83
N ARG A 530 -14.11 85.00 107.81
CA ARG A 530 -13.23 86.11 108.15
C ARG A 530 -12.52 85.84 109.49
N ASN A 531 -11.23 85.53 109.42
CA ASN A 531 -10.41 85.31 110.60
C ASN A 531 -10.13 86.67 111.27
N VAL A 532 -10.81 86.94 112.38
CA VAL A 532 -10.75 88.20 113.14
C VAL A 532 -9.32 88.53 113.58
N HIS A 533 -8.46 87.53 113.82
CA HIS A 533 -7.05 87.76 114.13
C HIS A 533 -6.23 88.22 112.92
N ARG A 534 -6.60 87.79 111.70
CA ARG A 534 -5.97 88.30 110.46
C ARG A 534 -6.35 89.75 110.22
N GLU A 535 -7.60 90.14 110.45
CA GLU A 535 -8.02 91.55 110.33
C GLU A 535 -7.43 92.43 111.44
N GLN A 536 -7.33 91.95 112.68
CA GLN A 536 -6.64 92.65 113.77
C GLN A 536 -5.14 92.85 113.49
N LEU A 537 -4.49 91.89 112.82
CA LEU A 537 -3.11 92.03 112.37
C LEU A 537 -2.98 93.04 111.21
N ILE A 538 -3.92 93.04 110.27
CA ILE A 538 -3.96 94.00 109.17
C ILE A 538 -4.23 95.42 109.71
N GLU A 539 -5.16 95.61 110.65
CA GLU A 539 -5.44 96.93 111.26
C GLU A 539 -4.27 97.45 112.12
N ARG A 540 -3.52 96.57 112.81
CA ARG A 540 -2.31 96.96 113.54
C ARG A 540 -1.16 97.39 112.64
N TRP A 541 -1.19 96.99 111.37
CA TRP A 541 -0.15 97.28 110.38
C TRP A 541 -0.62 98.26 109.30
N SER A 542 -1.86 98.77 109.39
CA SER A 542 -2.42 99.78 108.46
C SER A 542 -2.53 101.18 109.09
N ARG A 543 -1.70 101.49 110.10
CA ARG A 543 -1.37 102.86 110.52
C ARG A 543 0.10 103.15 110.34
#